data_AF-A0A8E2F4M8-F1
#
_entry.id   AF-A0A8E2F4M8-F1
#
_cell.length_a   1.000
_cell.length_b   1.000
_cell.length_c   1.000
_cell.angle_alpha   90.00
_cell.angle_beta   90.00
_cell.angle_gamma   90.00
#
_symmetry.space_group_name_H-M   'P 1'
#
loop_
_entity.id
_entity.type
_entity.pdbx_description
1 polymer ?
#
loop_
_entity_poly.entity_id
_entity_poly.type
_entity_poly.pdbx_seq_one_letter_code
_entity_poly.pdbx_strand_id
1 'polypeptide(L)'
;MDDGFNDARAFRVTEIMGDYRNLQYYISQIRVTPSAEEYYLPGYSLLRQCSADAQALLAAPFAATTTSPGGNPELERAQLRSIILDACVRRFQCQKAYLRTHAALRWINSRNSILRGQKAHAGHFAQLQEVDNKLQMELAGITDEHIEYTLRSQDIEEGRWLVEDPTLATIQQILASRR
;
A
#
# COMPACT_ATOMS: atom_id res chain seq x y z
N MET A 1 32.54 5.16 -12.81
CA MET A 1 32.40 5.42 -14.25
C MET A 1 30.92 5.46 -14.53
N ASP A 2 30.42 6.57 -15.08
CA ASP A 2 29.01 6.76 -15.40
C ASP A 2 28.50 5.58 -16.25
N ASP A 3 27.47 4.90 -15.77
CA ASP A 3 26.91 3.73 -16.43
C ASP A 3 25.83 4.09 -17.46
N GLY A 4 25.52 5.39 -17.61
CA GLY A 4 24.56 5.89 -18.60
C GLY A 4 23.10 5.56 -18.31
N PHE A 5 22.77 5.04 -17.11
CA PHE A 5 21.42 4.63 -16.74
C PHE A 5 20.68 5.65 -15.85
N ASN A 6 21.23 6.84 -15.61
CA ASN A 6 20.58 7.85 -14.76
C ASN A 6 19.21 8.28 -15.29
N ASP A 7 19.05 8.40 -16.61
CA ASP A 7 17.74 8.69 -17.22
C ASP A 7 16.73 7.57 -16.93
N ALA A 8 17.14 6.30 -17.12
CA ALA A 8 16.29 5.14 -16.82
C ALA A 8 15.87 5.10 -15.34
N ARG A 9 16.80 5.42 -14.42
CA ARG A 9 16.50 5.54 -12.99
C ARG A 9 15.52 6.68 -12.70
N ALA A 10 15.69 7.84 -13.32
CA ALA A 10 14.79 8.98 -13.14
C ALA A 10 13.37 8.68 -13.66
N PHE A 11 13.26 7.99 -14.79
CA PHE A 11 11.98 7.47 -15.28
C PHE A 11 11.37 6.48 -14.28
N ARG A 12 12.16 5.53 -13.78
CA ARG A 12 11.67 4.54 -12.81
C ARG A 12 11.17 5.16 -11.51
N VAL A 13 11.86 6.16 -10.98
CA VAL A 13 11.38 6.96 -9.83
C VAL A 13 10.01 7.55 -10.13
N THR A 14 9.85 8.15 -11.32
CA THR A 14 8.58 8.78 -11.73
C THR A 14 7.43 7.78 -11.78
N GLU A 15 7.66 6.59 -12.32
CA GLU A 15 6.67 5.51 -12.39
C GLU A 15 6.22 5.06 -10.99
N ILE A 16 7.18 4.71 -10.12
CA ILE A 16 6.88 4.22 -8.76
C ILE A 16 6.12 5.30 -7.97
N MET A 17 6.55 6.55 -8.08
CA MET A 17 5.91 7.68 -7.40
C MET A 17 4.53 8.01 -7.97
N GLY A 18 4.31 7.78 -9.27
CA GLY A 18 3.01 7.85 -9.92
C GLY A 18 2.05 6.83 -9.33
N ASP A 19 2.44 5.56 -9.27
CA ASP A 19 1.63 4.50 -8.67
C ASP A 19 1.31 4.79 -7.20
N TYR A 20 2.34 5.17 -6.42
CA TYR A 20 2.18 5.50 -5.01
C TYR A 20 1.17 6.64 -4.81
N ARG A 21 1.25 7.70 -5.64
CA ARG A 21 0.28 8.80 -5.61
C ARG A 21 -1.14 8.32 -5.94
N ASN A 22 -1.29 7.44 -6.93
CA ASN A 22 -2.59 6.89 -7.30
C ASN A 22 -3.21 6.06 -6.16
N LEU A 23 -2.40 5.23 -5.49
CA LEU A 23 -2.85 4.46 -4.31
C LEU A 23 -3.27 5.37 -3.16
N GLN A 24 -2.47 6.39 -2.86
CA GLN A 24 -2.81 7.41 -1.87
C GLN A 24 -4.13 8.13 -2.22
N TYR A 25 -4.30 8.49 -3.49
CA TYR A 25 -5.52 9.10 -3.98
C TYR A 25 -6.73 8.18 -3.73
N TYR A 26 -6.68 6.90 -4.14
CA TYR A 26 -7.80 5.98 -3.95
C TYR A 26 -8.16 5.79 -2.47
N ILE A 27 -7.17 5.61 -1.59
CA ILE A 27 -7.43 5.50 -0.15
C ILE A 27 -8.06 6.79 0.38
N SER A 28 -7.56 7.95 -0.05
CA SER A 28 -8.06 9.25 0.39
C SER A 28 -9.46 9.59 -0.09
N GLN A 29 -9.98 8.93 -1.12
CA GLN A 29 -11.35 9.14 -1.63
C GLN A 29 -12.41 8.40 -0.82
N ILE A 30 -12.02 7.49 0.06
CA ILE A 30 -12.98 6.67 0.78
C ILE A 30 -13.71 7.50 1.82
N ARG A 31 -15.04 7.44 1.77
CA ARG A 31 -15.95 8.13 2.68
C ARG A 31 -16.87 7.07 3.28
N VAL A 32 -16.54 6.65 4.50
CA VAL A 32 -17.34 5.70 5.27
C VAL A 32 -17.54 6.28 6.66
N THR A 33 -18.80 6.41 7.07
CA THR A 33 -19.17 7.01 8.36
C THR A 33 -19.94 5.98 9.17
N PRO A 34 -19.25 5.18 10.02
CA PRO A 34 -19.93 4.23 10.90
C PRO A 34 -20.76 4.96 11.95
N SER A 35 -21.85 4.34 12.38
CA SER A 35 -22.53 4.76 13.62
C SER A 35 -21.66 4.48 14.85
N ALA A 36 -22.02 5.05 16.00
CA ALA A 36 -21.30 4.82 17.26
C ALA A 36 -21.28 3.33 17.64
N GLU A 37 -22.37 2.60 17.38
CA GLU A 37 -22.48 1.15 17.64
C GLU A 37 -21.56 0.33 16.73
N GLU A 38 -21.27 0.82 15.53
CA GLU A 38 -20.47 0.12 14.51
C GLU A 38 -18.99 0.49 14.53
N TYR A 39 -18.63 1.57 15.23
CA TYR A 39 -17.30 2.16 15.18
C TYR A 39 -16.20 1.12 15.39
N TYR A 40 -16.35 0.24 16.38
CA TYR A 40 -15.34 -0.75 16.73
C TYR A 40 -15.41 -2.06 15.92
N LEU A 41 -16.39 -2.22 15.03
CA LEU A 41 -16.50 -3.45 14.25
C LEU A 41 -15.29 -3.63 13.31
N PRO A 42 -14.93 -4.88 12.98
CA PRO A 42 -13.65 -5.20 12.34
C PRO A 42 -13.37 -4.42 11.06
N GLY A 43 -14.32 -4.38 10.12
CA GLY A 43 -14.10 -3.68 8.84
C GLY A 43 -13.95 -2.17 8.98
N TYR A 44 -14.72 -1.53 9.88
CA TYR A 44 -14.61 -0.09 10.11
C TYR A 44 -13.32 0.28 10.85
N SER A 45 -12.94 -0.50 11.86
CA SER A 45 -11.65 -0.33 12.56
C SER A 45 -10.47 -0.52 11.61
N LEU A 46 -10.51 -1.56 10.78
CA LEU A 46 -9.49 -1.82 9.77
C LEU A 46 -9.37 -0.66 8.77
N LEU A 47 -10.50 -0.17 8.26
CA LEU A 47 -10.51 0.92 7.29
C LEU A 47 -9.84 2.19 7.83
N ARG A 48 -10.17 2.55 9.08
CA ARG A 48 -9.54 3.69 9.76
C ARG A 48 -8.04 3.47 9.96
N GLN A 49 -7.64 2.26 10.34
CA GLN A 49 -6.22 1.94 10.46
C GLN A 49 -5.50 2.13 9.12
N CYS A 50 -6.03 1.59 8.02
CA CYS A 50 -5.42 1.73 6.70
C CYS A 50 -5.35 3.19 6.23
N SER A 51 -6.37 3.99 6.52
CA SER A 51 -6.34 5.43 6.23
C SER A 51 -5.27 6.14 7.07
N ALA A 52 -5.14 5.81 8.35
CA ALA A 52 -4.11 6.38 9.23
C ALA A 52 -2.71 5.99 8.77
N ASP A 53 -2.50 4.72 8.42
CA ASP A 53 -1.22 4.21 7.90
C ASP A 53 -0.83 4.91 6.60
N ALA A 54 -1.77 5.10 5.67
CA ALA A 54 -1.53 5.80 4.42
C ALA A 54 -1.16 7.27 4.64
N GLN A 55 -1.85 7.96 5.57
CA GLN A 55 -1.52 9.34 5.93
C GLN A 55 -0.16 9.46 6.63
N ALA A 56 0.16 8.54 7.56
CA ALA A 56 1.46 8.49 8.21
C ALA A 56 2.58 8.28 7.18
N LEU A 57 2.36 7.41 6.19
CA LEU A 57 3.30 7.19 5.10
C LEU A 57 3.50 8.42 4.21
N LEU A 58 2.44 9.17 3.95
CA LEU A 58 2.52 10.42 3.19
C LEU A 58 3.28 11.52 3.95
N ALA A 59 3.10 11.59 5.28
CA ALA A 59 3.78 12.55 6.14
C ALA A 59 5.25 12.19 6.41
N ALA A 60 5.65 10.92 6.24
CA ALA A 60 7.01 10.48 6.52
C ALA A 60 8.03 11.09 5.53
N PRO A 61 9.15 11.67 6.01
CA PRO A 61 10.18 12.25 5.14
C PRO A 61 10.86 11.18 4.29
N PHE A 62 11.30 11.54 3.08
CA PHE A 62 12.07 10.63 2.23
C PHE A 62 13.36 10.20 2.93
N ALA A 63 13.65 8.91 2.94
CA ALA A 63 14.86 8.37 3.55
C ALA A 63 16.12 8.56 2.67
N ALA A 64 15.96 9.11 1.46
CA ALA A 64 17.05 9.34 0.53
C ALA A 64 17.95 10.51 0.98
N THR A 65 19.25 10.38 0.74
CA THR A 65 20.23 11.41 1.04
C THR A 65 19.99 12.67 0.19
N THR A 66 19.94 13.83 0.84
CA THR A 66 19.61 15.14 0.26
C THR A 66 20.82 15.87 -0.34
N THR A 67 21.98 15.22 -0.41
CA THR A 67 23.20 15.85 -0.95
C THR A 67 23.06 16.08 -2.45
N SER A 68 23.11 17.35 -2.88
CA SER A 68 23.09 17.72 -4.31
C SER A 68 24.27 17.07 -5.04
N PRO A 69 24.03 16.35 -6.16
CA PRO A 69 25.10 15.70 -6.92
C PRO A 69 26.14 16.65 -7.50
N GLY A 70 25.84 17.96 -7.58
CA GLY A 70 26.75 18.95 -8.15
C GLY A 70 27.15 18.67 -9.61
N GLY A 71 26.31 17.95 -10.37
CA GLY A 71 26.61 17.48 -11.72
C GLY A 71 27.53 16.26 -11.79
N ASN A 72 27.85 15.62 -10.66
CA ASN A 72 28.61 14.38 -10.63
C ASN A 72 27.68 13.18 -10.89
N PRO A 73 27.84 12.45 -12.01
CA PRO A 73 26.95 11.37 -12.39
C PRO A 73 26.95 10.19 -11.41
N GLU A 74 28.04 9.96 -10.67
CA GLU A 74 28.10 8.90 -9.65
C GLU A 74 27.30 9.25 -8.41
N LEU A 75 27.34 10.52 -7.98
CA LEU A 75 26.54 10.99 -6.86
C LEU A 75 25.06 10.99 -7.22
N GLU A 76 24.73 11.37 -8.46
CA GLU A 76 23.37 11.31 -8.98
C GLU A 76 22.86 9.87 -9.04
N ARG A 77 23.67 8.94 -9.55
CA ARG A 77 23.37 7.51 -9.52
C ARG A 77 23.07 7.02 -8.11
N ALA A 78 23.94 7.32 -7.14
CA ALA A 78 23.77 6.90 -5.75
C ALA A 78 22.48 7.49 -5.14
N GLN A 79 22.19 8.76 -5.43
CA GLN A 79 20.97 9.43 -5.00
C GLN A 79 19.72 8.78 -5.60
N LEU A 80 19.68 8.56 -6.91
CA LEU A 80 18.55 7.95 -7.61
C LEU A 80 18.27 6.53 -7.11
N ARG A 81 19.31 5.72 -6.87
CA ARG A 81 19.15 4.38 -6.27
C ARG A 81 18.54 4.44 -4.87
N SER A 82 18.96 5.42 -4.07
CA SER A 82 18.38 5.64 -2.74
C SER A 82 16.91 6.07 -2.80
N ILE A 83 16.55 6.91 -3.78
CA ILE A 83 15.17 7.33 -4.02
C ILE A 83 14.32 6.16 -4.50
N ILE A 84 14.79 5.35 -5.45
CA ILE A 84 14.09 4.14 -5.93
C ILE A 84 13.79 3.21 -4.76
N LEU A 85 14.78 2.97 -3.90
CA LEU A 85 14.62 2.13 -2.72
C LEU A 85 13.50 2.63 -1.79
N ASP A 86 13.52 3.91 -1.40
CA ASP A 86 12.49 4.47 -0.52
C ASP A 86 11.12 4.54 -1.21
N ALA A 87 11.08 4.88 -2.49
CA ALA A 87 9.85 4.90 -3.29
C ALA A 87 9.21 3.51 -3.38
N CYS A 88 9.99 2.46 -3.63
CA CYS A 88 9.48 1.08 -3.65
C CYS A 88 8.93 0.64 -2.30
N VAL A 89 9.61 0.98 -1.19
CA VAL A 89 9.12 0.69 0.17
C VAL A 89 7.78 1.39 0.43
N ARG A 90 7.65 2.66 0.03
CA ARG A 90 6.40 3.42 0.15
C ARG A 90 5.29 2.83 -0.71
N ARG A 91 5.55 2.54 -1.98
CA ARG A 91 4.58 1.91 -2.88
C ARG A 91 4.10 0.58 -2.31
N PHE A 92 5.02 -0.24 -1.80
CA PHE A 92 4.71 -1.53 -1.17
C PHE A 92 3.79 -1.39 0.05
N GLN A 93 4.12 -0.51 1.00
CA GLN A 93 3.29 -0.27 2.17
C GLN A 93 1.91 0.29 1.81
N CYS A 94 1.87 1.22 0.84
CA CYS A 94 0.62 1.81 0.38
C CYS A 94 -0.26 0.77 -0.35
N GLN A 95 0.34 -0.10 -1.17
CA GLN A 95 -0.36 -1.21 -1.82
C GLN A 95 -0.97 -2.15 -0.77
N LYS A 96 -0.24 -2.48 0.29
CA LYS A 96 -0.77 -3.27 1.42
C LYS A 96 -1.98 -2.60 2.07
N ALA A 97 -1.88 -1.30 2.35
CA ALA A 97 -2.99 -0.53 2.91
C ALA A 97 -4.19 -0.49 1.95
N TYR A 98 -3.95 -0.34 0.66
CA TYR A 98 -4.97 -0.34 -0.39
C TYR A 98 -5.73 -1.68 -0.45
N LEU A 99 -5.03 -2.81 -0.50
CA LEU A 99 -5.67 -4.13 -0.53
C LEU A 99 -6.53 -4.37 0.73
N ARG A 100 -5.98 -4.05 1.91
CA ARG A 100 -6.71 -4.18 3.19
C ARG A 100 -7.91 -3.25 3.27
N THR A 101 -7.80 -2.07 2.68
CA THR A 101 -8.90 -1.10 2.56
C THR A 101 -10.04 -1.66 1.71
N HIS A 102 -9.73 -2.28 0.57
CA HIS A 102 -10.74 -2.93 -0.27
C HIS A 102 -11.39 -4.14 0.40
N ALA A 103 -10.63 -4.90 1.20
CA ALA A 103 -11.17 -5.96 2.06
C ALA A 103 -12.22 -5.43 3.05
N ALA A 104 -11.87 -4.34 3.76
CA ALA A 104 -12.78 -3.65 4.66
C ALA A 104 -14.05 -3.15 3.95
N LEU A 105 -13.91 -2.55 2.75
CA LEU A 105 -15.07 -2.08 1.98
C LEU A 105 -15.99 -3.24 1.56
N ARG A 106 -15.43 -4.37 1.13
CA ARG A 106 -16.23 -5.57 0.83
C ARG A 106 -16.98 -6.09 2.06
N TRP A 107 -16.32 -6.09 3.22
CA TRP A 107 -16.94 -6.46 4.48
C TRP A 107 -18.11 -5.52 4.83
N ILE A 108 -17.89 -4.19 4.74
CA ILE A 108 -18.91 -3.17 5.02
C ILE A 108 -20.12 -3.35 4.09
N ASN A 109 -19.87 -3.49 2.79
CA ASN A 109 -20.93 -3.65 1.80
C ASN A 109 -21.73 -4.95 2.00
N SER A 110 -21.04 -6.06 2.31
CA SER A 110 -21.69 -7.34 2.60
C SER A 110 -22.56 -7.26 3.85
N ARG A 111 -22.05 -6.63 4.91
CA ARG A 111 -22.80 -6.39 6.14
C ARG A 111 -24.04 -5.53 5.89
N ASN A 112 -23.90 -4.44 5.16
CA ASN A 112 -25.01 -3.54 4.84
C ASN A 112 -26.10 -4.26 4.01
N SER A 113 -25.70 -5.14 3.09
CA SER A 113 -26.60 -5.96 2.28
C SER A 113 -27.41 -6.97 3.12
N ILE A 114 -26.79 -7.55 4.15
CA ILE A 114 -27.46 -8.46 5.10
C ILE A 114 -28.43 -7.69 5.97
N LEU A 115 -27.98 -6.59 6.56
CA LEU A 115 -28.77 -5.83 7.53
C LEU A 115 -29.91 -5.03 6.87
N ARG A 116 -29.74 -4.57 5.63
CA ARG A 116 -30.73 -3.77 4.89
C ARG A 116 -31.28 -2.58 5.70
N GLY A 117 -30.41 -1.96 6.50
CA GLY A 117 -30.75 -0.84 7.39
C GLY A 117 -31.38 -1.22 8.74
N GLN A 118 -31.60 -2.52 9.00
CA GLN A 118 -32.06 -3.02 10.30
C GLN A 118 -30.90 -3.20 11.28
N LYS A 119 -31.20 -3.19 12.58
CA LYS A 119 -30.22 -3.59 13.59
C LYS A 119 -29.95 -5.09 13.49
N ALA A 120 -28.71 -5.49 13.82
CA ALA A 120 -28.36 -6.90 13.90
C ALA A 120 -29.22 -7.62 14.95
N HIS A 121 -29.74 -8.78 14.60
CA HIS A 121 -30.54 -9.64 15.48
C HIS A 121 -30.19 -11.12 15.24
N ALA A 122 -30.75 -12.04 16.03
CA ALA A 122 -30.41 -13.46 15.98
C ALA A 122 -30.47 -14.06 14.57
N GLY A 123 -31.52 -13.72 13.79
CA GLY A 123 -31.64 -14.15 12.38
C GLY A 123 -30.52 -13.72 11.43
N HIS A 124 -29.76 -12.66 11.74
CA HIS A 124 -28.62 -12.21 10.92
C HIS A 124 -27.29 -12.83 11.34
N PHE A 125 -27.22 -13.44 12.54
CA PHE A 125 -25.95 -13.77 13.19
C PHE A 125 -25.05 -14.68 12.34
N ALA A 126 -25.60 -15.78 11.81
CA ALA A 126 -24.83 -16.72 10.99
C ALA A 126 -24.24 -16.05 9.74
N GLN A 127 -25.03 -15.24 9.03
CA GLN A 127 -24.58 -14.54 7.81
C GLN A 127 -23.53 -13.47 8.13
N LEU A 128 -23.69 -12.73 9.24
CA LEU A 128 -22.71 -11.74 9.67
C LEU A 128 -21.39 -12.41 10.06
N GLN A 129 -21.46 -13.54 10.75
CA GLN A 129 -20.28 -14.34 11.10
C GLN A 129 -19.54 -14.85 9.85
N GLU A 130 -20.27 -15.27 8.81
CA GLU A 130 -19.64 -15.63 7.53
C GLU A 130 -18.91 -14.45 6.88
N VAL A 131 -19.46 -13.23 6.97
CA VAL A 131 -18.81 -12.02 6.46
C VAL A 131 -17.53 -11.70 7.25
N ASP A 132 -17.55 -11.87 8.57
CA ASP A 132 -16.36 -11.74 9.42
C ASP A 132 -15.27 -12.76 9.06
N ASN A 133 -15.66 -14.03 8.89
CA ASN A 133 -14.74 -15.10 8.49
C ASN A 133 -14.13 -14.84 7.10
N LYS A 134 -14.94 -14.35 6.13
CA LYS A 134 -14.45 -13.98 4.80
C LYS A 134 -13.42 -12.86 4.87
N LEU A 135 -13.65 -11.83 5.69
CA LEU A 135 -12.66 -10.78 5.90
C LEU A 135 -11.35 -11.35 6.47
N GLN A 136 -11.42 -12.22 7.46
CA GLN A 136 -10.21 -12.84 8.04
C GLN A 136 -9.43 -13.67 7.01
N MET A 137 -10.13 -14.50 6.22
CA MET A 137 -9.50 -15.27 5.15
C MET A 137 -8.86 -14.37 4.09
N GLU A 138 -9.54 -13.29 3.72
CA GLU A 138 -9.02 -12.34 2.74
C GLU A 138 -7.76 -11.64 3.26
N LEU A 139 -7.78 -11.17 4.50
CA LEU A 139 -6.62 -10.54 5.14
C LEU A 139 -5.43 -11.50 5.28
N ALA A 140 -5.69 -12.78 5.57
CA ALA A 140 -4.65 -13.81 5.62
C ALA A 140 -3.99 -14.03 4.24
N GLY A 141 -4.73 -13.80 3.15
CA GLY A 141 -4.20 -13.85 1.79
C GLY A 141 -3.39 -12.62 1.36
N ILE A 142 -3.49 -11.49 2.08
CA ILE A 142 -2.70 -10.28 1.80
C ILE A 142 -1.32 -10.41 2.47
N THR A 143 -0.49 -11.30 1.92
CA THR A 143 0.89 -11.50 2.36
C THR A 143 1.85 -10.56 1.65
N ASP A 144 3.05 -10.42 2.21
CA ASP A 144 4.10 -9.59 1.62
C ASP A 144 4.53 -10.12 0.24
N GLU A 145 4.57 -11.44 0.08
CA GLU A 145 4.86 -12.13 -1.19
C GLU A 145 3.78 -11.88 -2.24
N HIS A 146 2.50 -11.92 -1.84
CA HIS A 146 1.40 -11.63 -2.76
C HIS A 146 1.45 -10.19 -3.28
N ILE A 147 1.78 -9.24 -2.40
CA ILE A 147 1.93 -7.82 -2.75
C ILE A 147 3.09 -7.63 -3.72
N GLU A 148 4.27 -8.18 -3.40
CA GLU A 148 5.45 -8.05 -4.26
C GLU A 148 5.21 -8.68 -5.63
N TYR A 149 4.65 -9.89 -5.67
CA TYR A 149 4.30 -10.57 -6.91
C TYR A 149 3.36 -9.74 -7.77
N THR A 150 2.30 -9.16 -7.17
CA THR A 150 1.33 -8.34 -7.90
C THR A 150 1.97 -7.10 -8.50
N LEU A 151 2.74 -6.36 -7.69
CA LEU A 151 3.42 -5.13 -8.13
C LEU A 151 4.45 -5.42 -9.23
N ARG A 152 5.24 -6.48 -9.05
CA ARG A 152 6.28 -6.87 -10.01
C ARG A 152 5.70 -7.41 -11.31
N SER A 153 4.63 -8.21 -11.24
CA SER A 153 3.94 -8.70 -12.44
C SER A 153 3.37 -7.55 -13.26
N GLN A 154 2.72 -6.58 -12.61
CA GLN A 154 2.23 -5.38 -13.28
C GLN A 154 3.36 -4.57 -13.94
N ASP A 155 4.46 -4.34 -13.23
CA ASP A 155 5.60 -3.60 -13.78
C ASP A 155 6.22 -4.32 -15.01
N ILE A 156 6.27 -5.65 -14.99
CA ILE A 156 6.77 -6.47 -16.12
C ILE A 156 5.82 -6.37 -17.31
N GLU A 157 4.51 -6.48 -17.07
CA GLU A 157 3.47 -6.37 -18.12
C GLU A 157 3.51 -4.99 -18.80
N GLU A 158 3.81 -3.94 -18.04
CA GLU A 158 3.96 -2.58 -18.55
C GLU A 158 5.35 -2.30 -19.16
N GLY A 159 6.27 -3.27 -19.15
CA GLY A 159 7.60 -3.14 -19.76
C GLY A 159 8.53 -2.16 -19.04
N ARG A 160 8.33 -1.95 -17.74
CA ARG A 160 9.09 -0.97 -16.95
C ARG A 160 10.51 -1.45 -16.66
N TRP A 161 11.41 -0.51 -16.35
CA TRP A 161 12.81 -0.81 -16.03
C TRP A 161 12.98 -1.21 -14.56
N LEU A 162 13.28 -2.48 -14.28
CA LEU A 162 13.29 -3.06 -12.92
C LEU A 162 14.67 -3.49 -12.42
N VAL A 163 15.73 -3.19 -13.16
CA VAL A 163 17.08 -3.72 -12.91
C VAL A 163 17.59 -3.39 -11.49
N GLU A 164 17.21 -2.24 -10.95
CA GLU A 164 17.66 -1.77 -9.64
C GLU A 164 16.55 -1.73 -8.59
N ASP A 165 15.39 -2.32 -8.89
CA ASP A 165 14.33 -2.44 -7.91
C ASP A 165 14.77 -3.35 -6.74
N PRO A 166 14.45 -2.98 -5.49
CA PRO A 166 14.80 -3.80 -4.34
C PRO A 166 14.09 -5.15 -4.37
N THR A 167 14.71 -6.14 -3.73
CA THR A 167 14.06 -7.43 -3.48
C THR A 167 13.06 -7.32 -2.32
N LEU A 168 12.13 -8.25 -2.21
CA LEU A 168 11.21 -8.34 -1.07
C LEU A 168 11.96 -8.38 0.27
N ALA A 169 13.04 -9.16 0.35
CA ALA A 169 13.86 -9.27 1.55
C ALA A 169 14.45 -7.91 1.96
N THR A 170 14.93 -7.12 0.99
CA THR A 170 15.43 -5.75 1.24
C THR A 170 14.32 -4.84 1.76
N ILE A 171 13.12 -4.89 1.16
CA ILE A 171 11.96 -4.12 1.62
C ILE A 171 11.64 -4.52 3.07
N GLN A 172 11.49 -5.81 3.36
CA GLN A 172 11.18 -6.32 4.69
C GLN A 172 12.21 -5.91 5.75
N GLN A 173 13.50 -5.93 5.40
CA GLN A 173 14.57 -5.49 6.30
C GLN A 173 14.45 -4.00 6.65
N ILE A 174 14.14 -3.14 5.67
CA ILE A 174 13.92 -1.70 5.90
C ILE A 174 12.67 -1.46 6.75
N LEU A 175 11.62 -2.24 6.51
CA LEU A 175 10.41 -2.16 7.32
C LEU A 175 10.65 -2.58 8.77
N ALA A 176 11.49 -3.58 9.00
CA ALA A 176 11.85 -4.04 10.33
C ALA A 176 12.72 -3.01 11.08
N SER A 177 13.61 -2.29 10.40
CA SER A 177 14.47 -1.28 11.03
C SER A 177 13.76 0.03 11.40
N ARG A 178 12.56 0.26 10.86
CA ARG A 178 11.72 1.45 11.11
C ARG A 178 10.68 1.24 12.23
N ARG A 179 10.57 0.04 12.79
CA ARG A 179 9.70 -0.30 13.93
C ARG A 179 10.44 -0.16 15.25
#